data_AF-A0A959L2Y2-F1
#
_entry.id   AF-A0A959L2Y2-F1
#
_cell.length_a   1.000
_cell.length_b   1.000
_cell.length_c   1.000
_cell.angle_alpha   90.00
_cell.angle_beta   90.00
_cell.angle_gamma   90.00
#
_symmetry.space_group_name_H-M   'P 1'
#
loop_
_entity.id
_entity.type
_entity.pdbx_description
1 polymer ?
#
loop_
_entity_poly.entity_id
_entity_poly.type
_entity_poly.pdbx_seq_one_letter_code
_entity_poly.pdbx_strand_id
1 'polypeptide(L)'
;ALRYTKGKFIVHFDADCSFDVDAVEKSLIPFYYDPQIAAVGGNLEVRNHKESLATTLQAIEYLKVILVGRMVTSYLGIYRIISGAFGTFRADVLKRLGGWDIGPGLDGDITVKIRKLGYKVYFEPNANGLTSVPNSFKKLTKQRLRWDKSIIRFRLRKHFDIFYPNANFRLVNMFSSLENIGYNVLLNIKWVVYIVDMWWNYSHLLIFIIPANIFLYTVANYMQFCAIMLLVRNPREKHRLLIYLPAMVFYTGYYLRIVRTVAHYKEFFLKESYDDPWNPLKSSLKAKAFRL
;
A
#
# COMPACT_ATOMS: atom_id res chain seq x y z
N ALA A 1 2.04 -22.89 -10.81
CA ALA A 1 2.64 -21.92 -11.76
C ALA A 1 4.17 -21.87 -11.63
N LEU A 2 4.75 -21.25 -10.59
CA LEU A 2 6.21 -20.98 -10.49
C LEU A 2 7.14 -22.19 -10.74
N ARG A 3 6.76 -23.39 -10.32
CA ARG A 3 7.55 -24.62 -10.55
C ARG A 3 7.68 -25.03 -12.02
N TYR A 4 6.74 -24.59 -12.86
CA TYR A 4 6.68 -24.95 -14.27
C TYR A 4 7.21 -23.85 -15.20
N THR A 5 7.55 -22.67 -14.67
CA THR A 5 8.02 -21.53 -15.47
C THR A 5 9.51 -21.63 -15.77
N LYS A 6 9.87 -21.46 -17.05
CA LYS A 6 11.26 -21.41 -17.54
C LYS A 6 11.79 -19.99 -17.79
N GLY A 7 10.94 -18.97 -17.67
CA GLY A 7 11.30 -17.58 -17.91
C GLY A 7 12.32 -17.05 -16.89
N LYS A 8 13.17 -16.10 -17.34
CA LYS A 8 14.11 -15.35 -16.49
C LYS A 8 13.40 -14.42 -15.51
N PHE A 9 12.27 -13.88 -15.92
CA PHE A 9 11.42 -13.02 -15.12
C PHE A 9 10.02 -13.62 -15.00
N ILE A 10 9.37 -13.38 -13.87
CA ILE A 10 7.99 -13.77 -13.59
C ILE A 10 7.19 -12.48 -13.43
N VAL A 11 6.18 -12.32 -14.27
CA VAL A 11 5.23 -11.19 -14.19
C VAL A 11 3.94 -11.72 -13.60
N HIS A 12 3.38 -10.98 -12.65
CA HIS A 12 2.10 -11.27 -12.02
C HIS A 12 1.13 -10.12 -12.24
N PHE A 13 -0.09 -10.48 -12.62
CA PHE A 13 -1.20 -9.58 -12.91
C PHE A 13 -2.46 -10.07 -12.22
N ASP A 14 -3.26 -9.14 -11.69
CA ASP A 14 -4.62 -9.46 -11.28
C ASP A 14 -5.53 -9.51 -12.52
N ALA A 15 -6.45 -10.47 -12.53
CA ALA A 15 -7.33 -10.73 -13.67
C ALA A 15 -8.35 -9.62 -13.96
N ASP A 16 -8.60 -8.72 -13.00
CA ASP A 16 -9.51 -7.58 -13.15
C ASP A 16 -8.81 -6.30 -13.66
N CYS A 17 -7.50 -6.39 -13.89
CA CYS A 17 -6.65 -5.30 -14.36
C CYS A 17 -6.46 -5.33 -15.89
N SER A 18 -6.24 -4.16 -16.47
CA SER A 18 -5.87 -3.99 -17.89
C SER A 18 -4.60 -3.16 -17.97
N PHE A 19 -3.70 -3.48 -18.88
CA PHE A 19 -2.36 -2.89 -18.90
C PHE A 19 -2.08 -2.19 -20.22
N ASP A 20 -1.21 -1.18 -20.18
CA ASP A 20 -0.69 -0.56 -21.41
C ASP A 20 0.06 -1.62 -22.25
N VAL A 21 0.06 -1.43 -23.57
CA VAL A 21 0.69 -2.37 -24.52
C VAL A 21 2.19 -2.59 -24.24
N ASP A 22 2.85 -1.60 -23.66
CA ASP A 22 4.27 -1.61 -23.32
C ASP A 22 4.53 -1.83 -21.81
N ALA A 23 3.50 -2.15 -21.02
CA ALA A 23 3.61 -2.23 -19.56
C ALA A 23 4.59 -3.32 -19.11
N VAL A 24 4.54 -4.50 -19.73
CA VAL A 24 5.48 -5.60 -19.43
C VAL A 24 6.91 -5.18 -19.76
N GLU A 25 7.13 -4.64 -20.97
CA GLU A 25 8.44 -4.19 -21.43
C GLU A 25 9.04 -3.17 -20.45
N LYS A 26 8.29 -2.11 -20.14
CA LYS A 26 8.72 -1.09 -19.18
C LYS A 26 9.02 -1.67 -17.79
N SER A 27 8.24 -2.64 -17.32
CA SER A 27 8.50 -3.29 -16.03
C SER A 27 9.79 -4.11 -16.02
N LEU A 28 10.29 -4.52 -17.19
CA LEU A 28 11.52 -5.31 -17.32
C LEU A 28 12.78 -4.44 -17.40
N ILE A 29 12.65 -3.22 -17.93
CA ILE A 29 13.75 -2.28 -18.14
C ILE A 29 14.63 -2.08 -16.88
N PRO A 30 14.07 -1.86 -15.65
CA PRO A 30 14.90 -1.59 -14.47
C PRO A 30 15.89 -2.72 -14.12
N PHE A 31 15.57 -3.98 -14.44
CA PHE A 31 16.46 -5.11 -14.16
C PHE A 31 17.75 -5.09 -14.98
N TYR A 32 17.77 -4.35 -16.10
CA TYR A 32 18.93 -4.22 -16.97
C TYR A 32 19.84 -3.06 -16.58
N TYR A 33 19.30 -2.03 -15.91
CA TYR A 33 20.09 -0.90 -15.43
C TYR A 33 20.74 -1.14 -14.06
N ASP A 34 20.11 -1.91 -13.19
CA ASP A 34 20.68 -2.26 -11.88
C ASP A 34 20.48 -3.76 -11.58
N PRO A 35 21.54 -4.59 -11.66
CA PRO A 35 21.50 -6.02 -11.33
C PRO A 35 21.09 -6.33 -9.89
N GLN A 36 21.13 -5.35 -8.97
CA GLN A 36 20.65 -5.51 -7.59
C GLN A 36 19.13 -5.46 -7.49
N ILE A 37 18.41 -4.99 -8.52
CA ILE A 37 16.95 -5.02 -8.54
C ILE A 37 16.48 -6.46 -8.75
N ALA A 38 15.66 -6.95 -7.83
CA ALA A 38 15.06 -8.28 -7.91
C ALA A 38 13.54 -8.29 -8.04
N ALA A 39 12.91 -7.13 -7.84
CA ALA A 39 11.50 -6.97 -8.10
C ALA A 39 11.15 -5.53 -8.48
N VAL A 40 10.19 -5.41 -9.39
CA VAL A 40 9.68 -4.15 -9.91
C VAL A 40 8.16 -4.14 -9.73
N GLY A 41 7.63 -3.09 -9.11
CA GLY A 41 6.18 -2.85 -9.06
C GLY A 41 5.77 -1.85 -10.13
N GLY A 42 4.70 -2.16 -10.86
CA GLY A 42 4.12 -1.22 -11.82
C GLY A 42 3.16 -0.21 -11.17
N ASN A 43 2.87 0.86 -11.90
CA ASN A 43 1.88 1.85 -11.54
C ASN A 43 0.46 1.35 -11.85
N LEU A 44 -0.46 1.55 -10.92
CA LEU A 44 -1.87 1.22 -11.09
C LEU A 44 -2.72 2.47 -10.90
N GLU A 45 -3.63 2.70 -11.84
CA GLU A 45 -4.60 3.79 -11.81
C GLU A 45 -6.03 3.25 -11.74
N VAL A 46 -6.97 4.10 -11.33
CA VAL A 46 -8.36 3.72 -11.11
C VAL A 46 -9.16 3.86 -12.41
N ARG A 47 -9.63 2.74 -12.94
CA ARG A 47 -10.47 2.68 -14.15
C ARG A 47 -11.82 3.38 -13.92
N ASN A 48 -12.52 2.98 -12.87
CA ASN A 48 -13.90 3.37 -12.60
C ASN A 48 -14.04 4.63 -11.73
N HIS A 49 -13.14 5.60 -11.89
CA HIS A 49 -13.09 6.79 -11.04
C HIS A 49 -14.34 7.69 -11.11
N LYS A 50 -15.20 7.52 -12.13
CA LYS A 50 -16.46 8.27 -12.32
C LYS A 50 -17.70 7.56 -11.77
N GLU A 51 -17.61 6.30 -11.33
CA GLU A 51 -18.79 5.53 -10.91
C GLU A 51 -19.43 6.01 -9.60
N SER A 52 -18.64 6.55 -8.67
CA SER A 52 -19.12 6.94 -7.35
C SER A 52 -18.13 7.89 -6.67
N LEU A 53 -18.60 8.63 -5.66
CA LEU A 53 -17.69 9.42 -4.81
C LEU A 53 -16.57 8.56 -4.20
N ALA A 54 -16.88 7.31 -3.81
CA ALA A 54 -15.89 6.39 -3.27
C ALA A 54 -14.78 6.04 -4.29
N THR A 55 -15.12 5.85 -5.57
CA THR A 55 -14.12 5.55 -6.61
C THR A 55 -13.34 6.80 -7.00
N THR A 56 -13.98 7.98 -7.01
CA THR A 56 -13.32 9.26 -7.26
C THR A 56 -12.26 9.58 -6.19
N LEU A 57 -12.59 9.42 -4.91
CA LEU A 57 -11.64 9.65 -3.81
C LEU A 57 -10.48 8.64 -3.84
N GLN A 58 -10.76 7.38 -4.17
CA GLN A 58 -9.72 6.37 -4.39
C GLN A 58 -8.81 6.70 -5.57
N ALA A 59 -9.33 7.30 -6.64
CA ALA A 59 -8.50 7.74 -7.77
C ALA A 59 -7.47 8.79 -7.32
N ILE A 60 -7.89 9.78 -6.51
CA ILE A 60 -6.97 10.78 -5.94
C ILE A 60 -5.96 10.12 -5.01
N GLU A 61 -6.39 9.19 -4.17
CA GLU A 61 -5.52 8.42 -3.29
C GLU A 61 -4.46 7.63 -4.07
N TYR A 62 -4.83 6.98 -5.17
CA TYR A 62 -3.90 6.21 -6.01
C TYR A 62 -2.82 7.12 -6.61
N LEU A 63 -3.18 8.31 -7.12
CA LEU A 63 -2.18 9.26 -7.61
C LEU A 63 -1.21 9.72 -6.51
N LYS A 64 -1.71 9.96 -5.30
CA LYS A 64 -0.91 10.44 -4.18
C LYS A 64 -0.02 9.36 -3.58
N VAL A 65 -0.58 8.19 -3.30
CA VAL A 65 0.09 7.13 -2.52
C VAL A 65 0.75 6.10 -3.43
N ILE A 66 0.08 5.68 -4.50
CA ILE A 66 0.59 4.63 -5.41
C ILE A 66 1.58 5.24 -6.39
N LEU A 67 1.25 6.32 -7.09
CA LEU A 67 2.19 6.95 -8.02
C LEU A 67 3.29 7.70 -7.25
N VAL A 68 2.97 8.82 -6.60
CA VAL A 68 4.00 9.67 -5.96
C VAL A 68 4.64 9.01 -4.74
N GLY A 69 3.84 8.44 -3.84
CA GLY A 69 4.36 7.77 -2.64
C GLY A 69 5.31 6.62 -2.96
N ARG A 70 5.02 5.80 -3.98
CA ARG A 70 5.92 4.70 -4.38
C ARG A 70 7.14 5.17 -5.16
N MET A 71 7.02 6.22 -5.97
CA MET A 71 8.21 6.86 -6.58
C MET A 71 9.18 7.34 -5.50
N VAL A 72 8.70 8.10 -4.51
CA VAL A 72 9.55 8.62 -3.42
C VAL A 72 10.15 7.48 -2.60
N THR A 73 9.34 6.50 -2.18
CA THR A 73 9.87 5.38 -1.38
C THR A 73 10.80 4.47 -2.17
N SER A 74 10.63 4.34 -3.49
CA SER A 74 11.55 3.63 -4.39
C SER A 74 12.88 4.36 -4.50
N TYR A 75 12.84 5.69 -4.73
CA TYR A 75 14.02 6.54 -4.80
C TYR A 75 14.85 6.49 -3.50
N LEU A 76 14.17 6.53 -2.35
CA LEU A 76 14.79 6.40 -1.03
C LEU A 76 15.24 4.96 -0.71
N GLY A 77 15.01 3.99 -1.59
CA GLY A 77 15.34 2.59 -1.39
C GLY A 77 14.52 1.90 -0.30
N ILE A 78 13.43 2.51 0.18
CA ILE A 78 12.55 1.99 1.25
C ILE A 78 11.22 1.43 0.75
N TYR A 79 11.02 1.28 -0.58
CA TYR A 79 9.80 0.74 -1.17
C TYR A 79 9.44 -0.65 -0.61
N ARG A 80 8.18 -0.80 -0.21
CA ARG A 80 7.76 -1.80 0.80
C ARG A 80 6.87 -2.90 0.30
N ILE A 81 6.05 -2.57 -0.67
CA ILE A 81 4.94 -3.40 -1.09
C ILE A 81 4.81 -3.20 -2.59
N ILE A 82 5.27 -4.19 -3.35
CA ILE A 82 4.83 -4.33 -4.73
C ILE A 82 3.36 -4.71 -4.69
N SER A 83 2.53 -4.08 -5.52
CA SER A 83 1.11 -4.44 -5.61
C SER A 83 0.96 -5.87 -6.11
N GLY A 84 0.09 -6.67 -5.50
CA GLY A 84 -0.30 -7.96 -6.07
C GLY A 84 -0.77 -7.82 -7.51
N ALA A 85 -1.54 -6.78 -7.82
CA ALA A 85 -2.07 -6.52 -9.15
C ALA A 85 -1.04 -6.27 -10.27
N PHE A 86 0.18 -5.81 -9.96
CA PHE A 86 1.22 -5.60 -10.98
C PHE A 86 2.63 -5.66 -10.38
N GLY A 87 3.24 -6.84 -10.48
CA GLY A 87 4.60 -7.07 -10.03
C GLY A 87 5.40 -7.93 -11.01
N THR A 88 6.63 -7.52 -11.26
CA THR A 88 7.62 -8.26 -12.05
C THR A 88 8.77 -8.66 -11.14
N PHE A 89 9.21 -9.90 -11.22
CA PHE A 89 10.18 -10.49 -10.30
C PHE A 89 11.24 -11.30 -11.04
N ARG A 90 12.46 -11.30 -10.51
CA ARG A 90 13.51 -12.21 -10.93
C ARG A 90 13.17 -13.66 -10.56
N ALA A 91 13.14 -14.56 -11.55
CA ALA A 91 12.75 -15.94 -11.32
C ALA A 91 13.72 -16.69 -10.42
N ASP A 92 15.02 -16.42 -10.52
CA ASP A 92 16.06 -17.01 -9.69
C ASP A 92 15.90 -16.62 -8.21
N VAL A 93 15.58 -15.34 -7.94
CA VAL A 93 15.34 -14.85 -6.58
C VAL A 93 14.06 -15.43 -5.99
N LEU A 94 12.97 -15.49 -6.77
CA LEU A 94 11.73 -16.14 -6.31
C LEU A 94 11.93 -17.63 -5.99
N LYS A 95 12.70 -18.34 -6.81
CA LYS A 95 13.03 -19.76 -6.56
C LYS A 95 13.84 -19.93 -5.27
N ARG A 96 14.84 -19.06 -5.01
CA ARG A 96 15.61 -19.05 -3.76
C ARG A 96 14.74 -18.80 -2.53
N LEU A 97 13.67 -18.01 -2.67
CA LEU A 97 12.71 -17.73 -1.60
C LEU A 97 11.65 -18.83 -1.41
N GLY A 98 11.55 -19.79 -2.33
CA GLY A 98 10.47 -20.78 -2.34
C GLY A 98 9.11 -20.25 -2.83
N GLY A 99 9.07 -19.01 -3.35
CA GLY A 99 7.86 -18.33 -3.79
C GLY A 99 7.11 -17.61 -2.67
N TRP A 100 5.80 -17.42 -2.86
CA TRP A 100 4.91 -16.79 -1.88
C TRP A 100 4.53 -17.76 -0.77
N ASP A 101 4.38 -17.24 0.44
CA ASP A 101 3.81 -18.00 1.54
C ASP A 101 2.29 -18.18 1.38
N ILE A 102 1.69 -18.89 2.33
CA ILE A 102 0.26 -19.14 2.37
C ILE A 102 -0.38 -18.18 3.36
N GLY A 103 -1.40 -17.42 2.95
CA GLY A 103 -2.10 -16.47 3.81
C GLY A 103 -2.56 -15.20 3.10
N PRO A 104 -3.27 -14.28 3.77
CA PRO A 104 -3.61 -12.96 3.25
C PRO A 104 -2.39 -12.04 3.23
N GLY A 105 -2.35 -11.03 2.35
CA GLY A 105 -1.33 -9.96 2.33
C GLY A 105 0.07 -10.38 1.85
N LEU A 106 0.14 -11.41 1.01
CA LEU A 106 1.37 -12.03 0.51
C LEU A 106 2.30 -11.06 -0.24
N ASP A 107 1.76 -9.99 -0.80
CA ASP A 107 2.52 -9.03 -1.60
C ASP A 107 3.56 -8.26 -0.76
N GLY A 108 3.16 -7.86 0.45
CA GLY A 108 4.05 -7.18 1.40
C GLY A 108 5.06 -8.12 2.05
N ASP A 109 4.75 -9.41 2.11
CA ASP A 109 5.63 -10.47 2.62
C ASP A 109 6.79 -10.75 1.66
N ILE A 110 6.46 -11.04 0.39
CA ILE A 110 7.48 -11.36 -0.61
C ILE A 110 8.43 -10.17 -0.82
N THR A 111 7.90 -8.95 -0.78
CA THR A 111 8.71 -7.73 -0.93
C THR A 111 9.76 -7.63 0.18
N VAL A 112 9.39 -7.91 1.44
CA VAL A 112 10.36 -7.90 2.55
C VAL A 112 11.37 -9.02 2.43
N LYS A 113 10.94 -10.23 2.09
CA LYS A 113 11.86 -11.37 1.91
C LYS A 113 12.94 -11.07 0.87
N ILE A 114 12.56 -10.47 -0.25
CA ILE A 114 13.51 -10.04 -1.30
C ILE A 114 14.52 -9.03 -0.74
N ARG A 115 14.07 -8.06 0.05
CA ARG A 115 14.95 -7.06 0.67
C ARG A 115 15.87 -7.65 1.75
N LYS A 116 15.42 -8.68 2.48
CA LYS A 116 16.23 -9.42 3.46
C LYS A 116 17.34 -10.24 2.79
N LEU A 117 17.10 -10.74 1.57
CA LEU A 117 18.16 -11.33 0.73
C LEU A 117 19.18 -10.31 0.18
N GLY A 118 19.02 -9.02 0.50
CA GLY A 118 19.96 -7.97 0.11
C GLY A 118 19.68 -7.33 -1.26
N TYR A 119 18.59 -7.70 -1.94
CA TYR A 119 18.20 -7.10 -3.20
C TYR A 119 17.40 -5.81 -3.03
N LYS A 120 17.39 -4.98 -4.08
CA LYS A 120 16.56 -3.80 -4.20
C LYS A 120 15.20 -4.14 -4.80
N VAL A 121 14.22 -3.32 -4.44
CA VAL A 121 12.87 -3.34 -4.99
C VAL A 121 12.60 -1.96 -5.57
N TYR A 122 12.13 -1.92 -6.81
CA TYR A 122 11.96 -0.69 -7.56
C TYR A 122 10.50 -0.47 -7.97
N PHE A 123 10.08 0.78 -8.09
CA PHE A 123 8.78 1.17 -8.63
C PHE A 123 8.97 1.82 -9.99
N GLU A 124 8.36 1.24 -11.03
CA GLU A 124 8.42 1.78 -12.39
C GLU A 124 7.13 2.57 -12.71
N PRO A 125 7.16 3.92 -12.69
CA PRO A 125 5.97 4.73 -12.88
C PRO A 125 5.42 4.66 -14.31
N ASN A 126 6.22 4.27 -15.31
CA ASN A 126 5.78 4.19 -16.70
C ASN A 126 5.15 2.84 -17.06
N ALA A 127 5.34 1.81 -16.24
CA ALA A 127 4.69 0.52 -16.38
C ALA A 127 3.26 0.62 -15.83
N ASN A 128 2.32 1.03 -16.69
CA ASN A 128 0.97 1.43 -16.27
C ASN A 128 -0.06 0.30 -16.44
N GLY A 129 -0.97 0.22 -15.47
CA GLY A 129 -2.20 -0.56 -15.56
C GLY A 129 -3.39 0.14 -14.92
N LEU A 130 -4.58 -0.32 -15.26
CA LEU A 130 -5.86 0.15 -14.74
C LEU A 130 -6.53 -0.98 -13.96
N THR A 131 -7.00 -0.66 -12.76
CA THR A 131 -7.75 -1.58 -11.89
C THR A 131 -9.12 -1.00 -11.55
N SER A 132 -10.07 -1.88 -11.23
CA SER A 132 -11.40 -1.47 -10.76
C SER A 132 -11.42 -1.46 -9.24
N VAL A 133 -11.80 -0.33 -8.67
CA VAL A 133 -11.84 -0.17 -7.20
C VAL A 133 -13.27 -0.29 -6.67
N PRO A 134 -13.45 -0.58 -5.37
CA PRO A 134 -14.79 -0.66 -4.77
C PRO A 134 -15.64 0.59 -5.00
N ASN A 135 -16.84 0.40 -5.56
CA ASN A 135 -17.80 1.46 -5.88
C ASN A 135 -18.69 1.95 -4.72
N SER A 136 -18.43 1.50 -3.50
CA SER A 136 -19.17 1.94 -2.31
C SER A 136 -18.27 1.91 -1.08
N PHE A 137 -18.54 2.81 -0.12
CA PHE A 137 -17.79 2.87 1.14
C PHE A 137 -17.86 1.56 1.93
N LYS A 138 -18.98 0.82 1.86
CA LYS A 138 -19.10 -0.50 2.51
C LYS A 138 -18.12 -1.53 1.93
N LYS A 139 -18.04 -1.63 0.60
CA LYS A 139 -17.07 -2.53 -0.06
C LYS A 139 -15.63 -2.06 0.18
N LEU A 140 -15.41 -0.75 0.17
CA LEU A 140 -14.11 -0.15 0.45
C LEU A 140 -13.65 -0.43 1.89
N THR A 141 -14.53 -0.30 2.89
CA THR A 141 -14.22 -0.64 4.29
C THR A 141 -13.76 -2.09 4.38
N LYS A 142 -14.49 -3.03 3.77
CA LYS A 142 -14.08 -4.45 3.74
C LYS A 142 -12.71 -4.65 3.10
N GLN A 143 -12.39 -3.92 2.03
CA GLN A 143 -11.06 -3.99 1.42
C GLN A 143 -9.97 -3.46 2.37
N ARG A 144 -10.18 -2.28 2.96
CA ARG A 144 -9.18 -1.61 3.82
C ARG A 144 -8.93 -2.33 5.13
N LEU A 145 -9.96 -2.92 5.73
CA LEU A 145 -9.79 -3.81 6.87
C LEU A 145 -8.78 -4.92 6.56
N ARG A 146 -8.80 -5.52 5.35
CA ARG A 146 -7.83 -6.56 4.97
C ARG A 146 -6.41 -6.03 4.82
N TRP A 147 -6.27 -4.87 4.19
CA TRP A 147 -4.97 -4.25 3.94
C TRP A 147 -4.31 -3.80 5.23
N ASP A 148 -5.04 -3.10 6.11
CA ASP A 148 -4.50 -2.59 7.38
C ASP A 148 -4.24 -3.74 8.39
N LYS A 149 -5.06 -4.81 8.42
CA LYS A 149 -4.73 -6.02 9.21
C LYS A 149 -3.40 -6.64 8.78
N SER A 150 -3.11 -6.64 7.48
CA SER A 150 -1.87 -7.25 6.93
C SER A 150 -0.60 -6.55 7.43
N ILE A 151 -0.66 -5.23 7.71
CA ILE A 151 0.48 -4.48 8.24
C ILE A 151 0.91 -5.05 9.59
N ILE A 152 -0.02 -5.22 10.52
CA ILE A 152 0.28 -5.75 11.87
C ILE A 152 0.84 -7.17 11.77
N ARG A 153 0.21 -8.04 10.98
CA ARG A 153 0.68 -9.42 10.82
C ARG A 153 2.11 -9.50 10.27
N PHE A 154 2.38 -8.85 9.15
CA PHE A 154 3.69 -9.02 8.50
C PHE A 154 4.78 -8.16 9.10
N ARG A 155 4.50 -6.91 9.44
CA ARG A 155 5.53 -5.97 9.89
C ARG A 155 5.82 -6.10 11.38
N LEU A 156 4.82 -6.37 12.22
CA LEU A 156 5.01 -6.45 13.67
C LEU A 156 5.18 -7.87 14.21
N ARG A 157 4.64 -8.89 13.53
CA ARG A 157 4.77 -10.28 14.01
C ARG A 157 5.82 -11.06 13.20
N LYS A 158 5.63 -11.18 11.89
CA LYS A 158 6.44 -12.08 11.07
C LYS A 158 7.86 -11.58 10.79
N HIS A 159 7.98 -10.32 10.39
CA HIS A 159 9.27 -9.71 10.03
C HIS A 159 9.77 -8.72 11.09
N PHE A 160 9.40 -8.95 12.35
CA PHE A 160 9.94 -8.16 13.47
C PHE A 160 11.46 -8.33 13.61
N ASP A 161 12.01 -9.40 13.03
CA ASP A 161 13.43 -9.67 13.02
C ASP A 161 14.28 -8.65 12.26
N ILE A 162 13.67 -7.76 11.46
CA ILE A 162 14.34 -6.62 10.81
C ILE A 162 14.93 -5.65 11.84
N PHE A 163 14.39 -5.62 13.07
CA PHE A 163 14.88 -4.73 14.14
C PHE A 163 16.06 -5.31 14.92
N TYR A 164 16.36 -6.60 14.78
CA TYR A 164 17.50 -7.21 15.46
C TYR A 164 18.75 -7.13 14.57
N PRO A 165 19.94 -6.87 15.15
CA PRO A 165 21.21 -6.87 14.42
C PRO A 165 21.63 -8.30 14.07
N ASN A 166 20.88 -8.95 13.18
CA ASN A 166 21.12 -10.29 12.65
C ASN A 166 21.58 -10.21 11.17
N ALA A 167 21.79 -11.36 10.53
CA ALA A 167 22.23 -11.44 9.13
C ALA A 167 21.29 -10.73 8.12
N ASN A 168 20.03 -10.46 8.49
CA ASN A 168 19.04 -9.76 7.67
C ASN A 168 18.97 -8.24 7.94
N PHE A 169 19.76 -7.74 8.89
CA PHE A 169 19.73 -6.34 9.32
C PHE A 169 20.33 -5.42 8.25
N ARG A 170 19.54 -4.43 7.85
CA ARG A 170 19.99 -3.29 7.05
C ARG A 170 19.27 -2.05 7.56
N LEU A 171 20.02 -0.96 7.75
CA LEU A 171 19.46 0.32 8.19
C LEU A 171 18.28 0.76 7.31
N VAL A 172 18.39 0.60 5.99
CA VAL A 172 17.32 0.93 5.04
C VAL A 172 16.06 0.09 5.28
N ASN A 173 16.20 -1.20 5.63
CA ASN A 173 15.05 -2.07 5.95
C ASN A 173 14.43 -1.71 7.30
N MET A 174 15.25 -1.31 8.27
CA MET A 174 14.79 -0.81 9.56
C MET A 174 14.03 0.51 9.40
N PHE A 175 14.60 1.51 8.72
CA PHE A 175 13.92 2.78 8.43
C PHE A 175 12.65 2.57 7.62
N SER A 176 12.68 1.65 6.65
CA SER A 176 11.48 1.25 5.93
C SER A 176 10.41 0.73 6.91
N SER A 177 10.74 -0.20 7.79
CA SER A 177 9.76 -0.75 8.74
C SER A 177 9.28 0.29 9.75
N LEU A 178 10.18 1.13 10.28
CA LEU A 178 9.87 2.20 11.24
C LEU A 178 8.95 3.26 10.65
N GLU A 179 9.21 3.73 9.43
CA GLU A 179 8.34 4.73 8.82
C GLU A 179 6.94 4.12 8.58
N ASN A 180 6.84 2.86 8.14
CA ASN A 180 5.54 2.24 7.95
C ASN A 180 4.74 2.07 9.26
N ILE A 181 5.39 1.57 10.32
CA ILE A 181 4.77 1.39 11.64
C ILE A 181 4.48 2.74 12.28
N GLY A 182 5.39 3.70 12.17
CA GLY A 182 5.25 5.06 12.67
C GLY A 182 4.03 5.74 12.06
N TYR A 183 3.95 5.82 10.73
CA TYR A 183 2.85 6.51 10.06
C TYR A 183 1.51 5.78 10.18
N ASN A 184 1.48 4.45 10.03
CA ASN A 184 0.20 3.73 10.01
C ASN A 184 -0.30 3.37 11.41
N VAL A 185 0.58 2.97 12.32
CA VAL A 185 0.20 2.49 13.66
C VAL A 185 0.33 3.60 14.70
N LEU A 186 1.53 4.12 14.92
CA LEU A 186 1.78 5.05 16.03
C LEU A 186 1.04 6.39 15.85
N LEU A 187 1.15 7.02 14.67
CA LEU A 187 0.45 8.29 14.40
C LEU A 187 -1.07 8.12 14.38
N ASN A 188 -1.57 6.93 14.02
CA ASN A 188 -3.00 6.65 14.05
C ASN A 188 -3.51 6.49 15.50
N ILE A 189 -2.76 5.81 16.36
CA ILE A 189 -3.05 5.73 17.80
C ILE A 189 -2.98 7.13 18.43
N LYS A 190 -1.92 7.89 18.15
CA LYS A 190 -1.75 9.28 18.61
C LYS A 190 -2.94 10.15 18.20
N TRP A 191 -3.46 9.97 16.98
CA TRP A 191 -4.63 10.72 16.51
C TRP A 191 -5.89 10.40 17.32
N VAL A 192 -6.14 9.14 17.67
CA VAL A 192 -7.28 8.77 18.54
C VAL A 192 -7.11 9.39 19.93
N VAL A 193 -5.93 9.27 20.54
CA VAL A 193 -5.63 9.88 21.84
C VAL A 193 -5.84 11.40 21.79
N TYR A 194 -5.34 12.06 20.74
CA TYR A 194 -5.51 13.50 20.55
C TYR A 194 -6.97 13.92 20.41
N ILE A 195 -7.81 13.17 19.68
CA ILE A 195 -9.24 13.50 19.56
C ILE A 195 -9.93 13.39 20.92
N VAL A 196 -9.65 12.33 21.69
CA VAL A 196 -10.23 12.13 23.02
C VAL A 196 -9.78 13.23 23.99
N ASP A 197 -8.49 13.56 23.98
CA ASP A 197 -7.91 14.64 24.79
C ASP A 197 -8.52 16.01 24.45
N MET A 198 -8.67 16.32 23.16
CA MET A 198 -9.30 17.57 22.71
C MET A 198 -10.75 17.66 23.13
N TRP A 199 -11.49 16.56 23.08
CA TRP A 199 -12.88 16.54 23.49
C TRP A 199 -13.03 16.69 25.02
N TRP A 200 -12.14 16.05 25.80
CA TRP A 200 -12.20 16.08 27.27
C TRP A 200 -11.70 17.41 27.85
N ASN A 201 -10.53 17.88 27.42
CA ASN A 201 -9.84 19.02 28.03
C ASN A 201 -10.11 20.36 27.33
N TYR A 202 -10.52 20.35 26.05
CA TYR A 202 -10.56 21.55 25.21
C TYR A 202 -11.81 21.63 24.32
N SER A 203 -12.95 21.12 24.80
CA SER A 203 -14.21 21.08 24.05
C SER A 203 -14.64 22.44 23.47
N HIS A 204 -14.41 23.53 24.20
CA HIS A 204 -14.71 24.90 23.77
C HIS A 204 -13.87 25.37 22.57
N LEU A 205 -12.66 24.83 22.37
CA LEU A 205 -11.79 25.17 21.24
C LEU A 205 -12.12 24.38 19.96
N LEU A 206 -12.90 23.30 20.06
CA LEU A 206 -13.21 22.44 18.92
C LEU A 206 -13.89 23.21 17.77
N ILE A 207 -14.71 24.22 18.10
CA ILE A 207 -15.38 25.06 17.11
C ILE A 207 -14.40 25.86 16.25
N PHE A 208 -13.19 26.16 16.76
CA PHE A 208 -12.13 26.83 16.01
C PHE A 208 -11.18 25.83 15.37
N ILE A 209 -10.82 24.77 16.10
CA ILE A 209 -9.84 23.77 15.66
C ILE A 209 -10.35 22.99 14.45
N ILE A 210 -11.61 22.52 14.46
CA ILE A 210 -12.13 21.68 13.37
C ILE A 210 -12.15 22.44 12.03
N PRO A 211 -12.71 23.66 11.92
CA PRO A 211 -12.66 24.41 10.66
C PRO A 211 -11.24 24.75 10.23
N ALA A 212 -10.37 25.18 11.16
CA ALA A 212 -8.97 25.46 10.84
C ALA A 212 -8.25 24.22 10.29
N ASN A 213 -8.48 23.05 10.89
CA ASN A 213 -7.92 21.79 10.44
C ASN A 213 -8.41 21.42 9.03
N ILE A 214 -9.72 21.53 8.78
CA ILE A 214 -10.31 21.28 7.46
C ILE A 214 -9.71 22.22 6.41
N PHE A 215 -9.59 23.50 6.73
CA PHE A 215 -8.99 24.50 5.85
C PHE A 215 -7.53 24.17 5.52
N LEU A 216 -6.69 23.97 6.54
CA LEU A 216 -5.27 23.67 6.37
C LEU A 216 -5.04 22.39 5.56
N TYR A 217 -5.76 21.31 5.85
CA TYR A 217 -5.63 20.07 5.08
C TYR A 217 -6.18 20.19 3.66
N THR A 218 -7.22 21.00 3.44
CA THR A 218 -7.72 21.27 2.09
C THR A 218 -6.67 21.99 1.27
N VAL A 219 -6.06 23.04 1.81
CA VAL A 219 -4.95 23.78 1.17
C VAL A 219 -3.77 22.84 0.89
N ALA A 220 -3.38 22.02 1.86
CA ALA A 220 -2.32 21.02 1.66
C ALA A 220 -2.66 20.00 0.57
N ASN A 221 -3.91 19.54 0.47
CA ASN A 221 -4.35 18.65 -0.59
C ASN A 221 -4.28 19.32 -1.97
N TYR A 222 -4.66 20.59 -2.10
CA TYR A 222 -4.48 21.36 -3.34
C TYR A 222 -3.00 21.47 -3.73
N MET A 223 -2.13 21.88 -2.80
CA MET A 223 -0.69 21.98 -3.06
C MET A 223 -0.09 20.65 -3.52
N GLN A 224 -0.42 19.55 -2.83
CA GLN A 224 0.05 18.21 -3.18
C GLN A 224 -0.50 17.76 -4.53
N PHE A 225 -1.77 18.03 -4.82
CA PHE A 225 -2.36 17.67 -6.11
C PHE A 225 -1.73 18.46 -7.27
N CYS A 226 -1.43 19.74 -7.09
CA CYS A 226 -0.68 20.52 -8.07
C CYS A 226 0.71 19.90 -8.36
N ALA A 227 1.44 19.45 -7.33
CA ALA A 227 2.71 18.75 -7.52
C ALA A 227 2.54 17.41 -8.25
N ILE A 228 1.51 16.64 -7.91
CA ILE A 228 1.17 15.37 -8.58
C ILE A 228 0.90 15.59 -10.07
N MET A 229 0.23 16.68 -10.44
CA MET A 229 -0.12 16.99 -11.82
C MET A 229 1.10 17.20 -12.73
N LEU A 230 2.28 17.51 -12.16
CA LEU A 230 3.55 17.61 -12.89
C LEU A 230 4.14 16.23 -13.26
N LEU A 231 3.74 15.18 -12.52
CA LEU A 231 4.29 13.83 -12.66
C LEU A 231 3.33 12.87 -13.39
N VAL A 232 2.08 13.27 -13.54
CA VAL A 232 1.04 12.48 -14.21
C VAL A 232 1.19 12.57 -15.73
N ARG A 233 1.05 11.44 -16.42
CA ARG A 233 1.07 11.35 -17.89
C ARG A 233 -0.06 12.11 -18.58
N ASN A 234 -1.30 11.99 -18.09
CA ASN A 234 -2.50 12.62 -18.67
C ASN A 234 -3.14 13.67 -17.73
N PRO A 235 -2.50 14.82 -17.48
CA PRO A 235 -3.01 15.81 -16.52
C PRO A 235 -4.37 16.37 -16.94
N ARG A 236 -4.61 16.52 -18.24
CA ARG A 236 -5.88 17.03 -18.78
C ARG A 236 -7.09 16.16 -18.43
N GLU A 237 -6.93 14.87 -18.16
CA GLU A 237 -8.05 14.02 -17.75
C GLU A 237 -8.31 14.11 -16.25
N LYS A 238 -7.27 14.42 -15.47
CA LYS A 238 -7.30 14.37 -14.00
C LYS A 238 -7.63 15.70 -13.35
N HIS A 239 -7.61 16.83 -14.08
CA HIS A 239 -7.96 18.15 -13.52
C HIS A 239 -9.36 18.18 -12.88
N ARG A 240 -10.33 17.39 -13.38
CA ARG A 240 -11.68 17.32 -12.82
C ARG A 240 -11.70 16.77 -11.39
N LEU A 241 -10.64 16.09 -10.94
CA LEU A 241 -10.53 15.62 -9.57
C LEU A 241 -10.31 16.75 -8.55
N LEU A 242 -9.88 17.95 -9.00
CA LEU A 242 -9.63 19.11 -8.15
C LEU A 242 -10.84 19.50 -7.29
N ILE A 243 -12.06 19.33 -7.82
CA ILE A 243 -13.30 19.69 -7.11
C ILE A 243 -13.58 18.78 -5.91
N TYR A 244 -12.97 17.58 -5.87
CA TYR A 244 -13.16 16.59 -4.81
C TYR A 244 -12.06 16.64 -3.72
N LEU A 245 -11.07 17.52 -3.86
CA LEU A 245 -9.98 17.65 -2.87
C LEU A 245 -10.43 18.04 -1.46
N PRO A 246 -11.45 18.90 -1.25
CA PRO A 246 -11.99 19.13 0.08
C PRO A 246 -12.54 17.85 0.72
N ALA A 247 -13.17 16.97 -0.06
CA ALA A 247 -13.70 15.70 0.43
C ALA A 247 -12.58 14.71 0.84
N MET A 248 -11.34 14.91 0.38
CA MET A 248 -10.19 14.09 0.80
C MET A 248 -9.85 14.26 2.28
N VAL A 249 -10.20 15.39 2.90
CA VAL A 249 -10.01 15.62 4.34
C VAL A 249 -10.86 14.62 5.13
N PHE A 250 -12.14 14.48 4.77
CA PHE A 250 -13.04 13.50 5.41
C PHE A 250 -12.63 12.07 5.09
N TYR A 251 -12.26 11.80 3.84
CA TYR A 251 -11.86 10.48 3.39
C TYR A 251 -10.58 9.97 4.07
N THR A 252 -9.47 10.69 3.92
CA THR A 252 -8.16 10.25 4.45
C THR A 252 -7.91 10.66 5.89
N GLY A 253 -8.48 11.79 6.33
CA GLY A 253 -8.31 12.33 7.68
C GLY A 253 -9.16 11.63 8.73
N TYR A 254 -10.36 11.15 8.36
CA TYR A 254 -11.29 10.55 9.31
C TYR A 254 -11.66 9.12 8.92
N TYR A 255 -12.32 8.92 7.77
CA TYR A 255 -12.87 7.62 7.38
C TYR A 255 -11.80 6.52 7.34
N LEU A 256 -10.69 6.72 6.62
CA LEU A 256 -9.62 5.72 6.54
C LEU A 256 -8.92 5.50 7.90
N ARG A 257 -8.79 6.54 8.74
CA ARG A 257 -8.19 6.40 10.08
C ARG A 257 -9.07 5.59 11.02
N ILE A 258 -10.39 5.79 10.97
CA ILE A 258 -11.35 5.00 11.74
C ILE A 258 -11.29 3.54 11.29
N VAL A 259 -11.36 3.27 9.98
CA VAL A 259 -11.28 1.90 9.45
C VAL A 259 -9.95 1.24 9.85
N ARG A 260 -8.84 1.96 9.77
CA ARG A 260 -7.52 1.47 10.20
C ARG A 260 -7.49 1.15 11.69
N THR A 261 -8.07 2.01 12.53
CA THR A 261 -8.16 1.78 13.98
C THR A 261 -8.91 0.49 14.28
N VAL A 262 -10.05 0.28 13.62
CA VAL A 262 -10.84 -0.97 13.73
C VAL A 262 -10.04 -2.17 13.24
N ALA A 263 -9.34 -2.06 12.11
CA ALA A 263 -8.49 -3.13 11.58
C ALA A 263 -7.36 -3.52 12.54
N HIS A 264 -6.65 -2.53 13.09
CA HIS A 264 -5.58 -2.74 14.04
C HIS A 264 -6.09 -3.39 15.32
N TYR A 265 -7.20 -2.90 15.88
CA TYR A 265 -7.82 -3.51 17.05
C TYR A 265 -8.13 -5.00 16.81
N LYS A 266 -8.84 -5.30 15.72
CA LYS A 266 -9.18 -6.67 15.31
C LYS A 266 -7.94 -7.54 15.14
N GLU A 267 -6.87 -7.02 14.53
CA GLU A 267 -5.67 -7.82 14.32
C GLU A 267 -4.85 -8.02 15.59
N PHE A 268 -4.68 -6.98 16.41
CA PHE A 268 -3.91 -7.04 17.65
C PHE A 268 -4.52 -8.03 18.64
N PHE A 269 -5.84 -7.93 18.87
CA PHE A 269 -6.52 -8.70 19.91
C PHE A 269 -7.15 -9.99 19.39
N LEU A 270 -7.71 -10.00 18.18
CA LEU A 270 -8.50 -11.13 17.68
C LEU A 270 -7.80 -11.95 16.58
N LYS A 271 -6.72 -11.44 15.98
CA LYS A 271 -6.01 -12.08 14.85
C LYS A 271 -6.95 -12.46 13.69
N GLU A 272 -7.97 -11.64 13.43
CA GLU A 272 -9.01 -11.88 12.42
C GLU A 272 -8.46 -11.97 10.97
N SER A 273 -7.18 -11.67 10.72
CA SER A 273 -6.58 -11.94 9.41
C SER A 273 -6.60 -13.44 9.04
N TYR A 274 -6.53 -14.36 10.01
CA TYR A 274 -6.54 -15.80 9.72
C TYR A 274 -7.91 -16.33 9.32
N ASP A 275 -8.99 -15.65 9.71
CA ASP A 275 -10.37 -16.09 9.46
C ASP A 275 -11.02 -15.26 8.33
N ASP A 276 -10.20 -14.65 7.48
CA ASP A 276 -10.69 -13.79 6.40
C ASP A 276 -11.35 -14.62 5.28
N PRO A 277 -12.65 -14.42 4.99
CA PRO A 277 -13.38 -15.22 4.01
C PRO A 277 -12.93 -14.96 2.57
N TRP A 278 -12.16 -13.89 2.32
CA TRP A 278 -11.56 -13.66 1.02
C TRP A 278 -10.49 -14.70 0.67
N ASN A 279 -9.83 -15.25 1.68
CA ASN A 279 -8.82 -16.26 1.48
C ASN A 279 -9.45 -17.65 1.42
N PRO A 280 -9.00 -18.54 0.51
CA PRO A 280 -9.47 -19.91 0.48
C PRO A 280 -9.25 -20.57 1.85
N LEU A 281 -10.30 -21.19 2.40
CA LEU A 281 -10.30 -21.79 3.75
C LEU A 281 -9.09 -22.73 3.95
N LYS A 282 -8.77 -23.55 2.95
CA LYS A 282 -7.62 -24.46 2.95
C LYS A 282 -6.28 -23.74 3.17
N SER A 283 -6.12 -22.57 2.55
CA SER A 283 -4.92 -21.74 2.69
C SER A 283 -4.86 -21.10 4.08
N SER A 284 -5.99 -20.57 4.55
CA SER A 284 -6.10 -19.97 5.89
C SER A 284 -5.80 -20.96 7.02
N LEU A 285 -6.34 -22.19 6.94
CA LEU A 285 -6.08 -23.26 7.88
C LEU A 285 -4.59 -23.65 7.93
N LYS A 286 -3.95 -23.79 6.76
CA LYS A 286 -2.50 -24.06 6.69
C LYS A 286 -1.69 -22.91 7.27
N ALA A 287 -2.01 -21.67 6.94
CA ALA A 287 -1.32 -20.50 7.47
C ALA A 287 -1.38 -20.45 9.01
N LYS A 288 -2.54 -20.81 9.59
CA LYS A 288 -2.76 -20.90 11.04
C LYS A 288 -1.91 -22.03 11.66
N ALA A 289 -1.89 -23.20 11.03
CA ALA A 289 -1.09 -24.35 11.48
C ALA A 289 0.42 -24.05 11.50
N PHE A 290 0.94 -23.35 10.49
CA PHE A 290 2.35 -22.98 10.39
C PHE A 290 2.72 -21.69 11.15
N ARG A 291 1.77 -21.05 11.84
CA ARG A 291 1.95 -19.75 12.53
C ARG A 291 2.59 -18.67 11.62
N LEU A 292 2.27 -18.71 10.32
CA LEU A 292 2.77 -17.79 9.29
C LEU A 292 2.06 -16.44 9.32
#